data_AF-A0A4P6HC02-F1
#
_entry.id   AF-A0A4P6HC02-F1
#
_cell.length_a   1.000
_cell.length_b   1.000
_cell.length_c   1.000
_cell.angle_alpha   90.00
_cell.angle_beta   90.00
_cell.angle_gamma   90.00
#
_symmetry.space_group_name_H-M   'P 1'
#
loop_
_entity.id
_entity.type
_entity.pdbx_description
1 polymer ?
#
loop_
_entity_poly.entity_id
_entity_poly.type
_entity_poly.pdbx_seq_one_letter_code
_entity_poly.pdbx_strand_id
1 'polypeptide(L)'
;MKFHLPEITYPLSIGTIGIILATGHEIMAHCCTNGCRHDGRLNLVRIAKKSPLGLGQGTLRHEILPYVFCPVCREAGRDDKNLTFTLCTPEAHCRWPKAEHDRNEAAKRARGGEN
;
A
#
# COMPACT_ATOMS: atom_id res chain seq x y z
N MET A 1 -16.92 6.25 -6.40
CA MET A 1 -16.43 5.23 -7.36
C MET A 1 -16.66 3.85 -6.78
N LYS A 2 -17.40 2.98 -7.47
CA LYS A 2 -17.48 1.55 -7.13
C LYS A 2 -16.15 0.90 -7.52
N PHE A 3 -15.56 0.15 -6.60
CA PHE A 3 -14.23 -0.45 -6.75
C PHE A 3 -14.42 -1.88 -7.30
N HIS A 4 -14.51 -2.02 -8.62
CA HIS A 4 -14.65 -3.32 -9.27
C HIS A 4 -13.26 -3.89 -9.56
N LEU A 5 -12.96 -5.06 -8.99
CA LEU A 5 -11.75 -5.79 -9.33
C LEU A 5 -11.87 -6.37 -10.75
N PRO A 6 -10.77 -6.42 -11.51
CA PRO A 6 -10.78 -7.08 -12.82
C PRO A 6 -11.01 -8.58 -12.66
N GLU A 7 -11.73 -9.18 -13.61
CA GLU A 7 -11.80 -10.64 -13.75
C GLU A 7 -10.47 -11.15 -14.33
N ILE A 8 -9.83 -12.11 -13.66
CA ILE A 8 -8.51 -12.62 -14.06
C ILE A 8 -8.53 -14.14 -14.04
N THR A 9 -8.42 -14.75 -15.21
CA THR A 9 -8.36 -16.22 -15.35
C THR A 9 -6.91 -16.73 -15.39
N TYR A 10 -6.02 -16.06 -16.13
CA TYR A 10 -4.59 -16.45 -16.28
C TYR A 10 -3.71 -15.23 -16.57
N PRO A 11 -3.18 -14.53 -15.55
CA PRO A 11 -2.35 -13.36 -15.79
C PRO A 11 -0.95 -13.79 -16.23
N LEU A 12 -0.53 -13.34 -17.41
CA LEU A 12 0.84 -13.54 -17.90
C LEU A 12 1.87 -12.73 -17.07
N SER A 13 1.43 -11.62 -16.47
CA SER A 13 2.26 -10.78 -15.61
C SER A 13 1.45 -10.09 -14.51
N ILE A 14 2.06 -9.93 -13.33
CA ILE A 14 1.51 -9.17 -12.20
C ILE A 14 2.13 -7.78 -12.23
N GLY A 15 1.56 -6.89 -13.05
CA GLY A 15 2.12 -5.56 -13.31
C GLY A 15 1.34 -4.39 -12.70
N THR A 16 0.11 -4.60 -12.25
CA THR A 16 -0.77 -3.53 -11.77
C THR A 16 -1.41 -3.85 -10.42
N ILE A 17 -1.82 -2.81 -9.70
CA ILE A 17 -2.51 -2.95 -8.41
C ILE A 17 -3.79 -3.77 -8.56
N GLY A 18 -4.54 -3.60 -9.65
CA GLY A 18 -5.75 -4.36 -9.93
C GLY A 18 -5.48 -5.87 -10.02
N ILE A 19 -4.41 -6.25 -10.71
CA ILE A 19 -4.03 -7.66 -10.85
C ILE A 19 -3.62 -8.24 -9.50
N ILE A 20 -2.78 -7.53 -8.73
CA ILE A 20 -2.36 -7.95 -7.38
C ILE A 20 -3.58 -8.21 -6.48
N LEU A 21 -4.52 -7.28 -6.46
CA LEU A 21 -5.72 -7.40 -5.62
C LEU A 21 -6.64 -8.54 -6.08
N ALA A 22 -6.86 -8.70 -7.39
CA ALA A 22 -7.71 -9.75 -7.94
C ALA A 22 -7.14 -11.17 -7.73
N THR A 23 -5.81 -11.29 -7.66
CA THR A 23 -5.10 -12.56 -7.42
C THR A 23 -4.82 -12.84 -5.95
N GLY A 24 -5.26 -11.97 -5.03
CA GLY A 24 -5.11 -12.14 -3.59
C GLY A 24 -3.68 -11.90 -3.07
N HIS A 25 -2.81 -11.33 -3.88
CA HIS A 25 -1.47 -10.94 -3.48
C HIS A 25 -1.49 -9.62 -2.68
N GLU A 26 -0.43 -9.40 -1.91
CA GLU A 26 -0.17 -8.16 -1.18
C GLU A 26 1.26 -7.68 -1.45
N ILE A 27 1.55 -6.42 -1.15
CA ILE A 27 2.92 -5.89 -1.20
C ILE A 27 3.34 -5.52 0.23
N MET A 28 4.51 -6.02 0.64
CA MET A 28 5.20 -5.58 1.84
C MET A 28 6.25 -4.53 1.47
N ALA A 29 6.27 -3.42 2.21
CA ALA A 29 7.31 -2.42 2.15
C ALA A 29 8.30 -2.63 3.30
N HIS A 30 9.58 -2.52 2.98
CA HIS A 30 10.68 -2.65 3.92
C HIS A 30 11.52 -1.38 3.87
N CYS A 31 11.79 -0.78 5.02
CA CYS A 31 12.66 0.39 5.10
C CYS A 31 14.13 -0.04 5.15
N CYS A 32 14.90 0.44 4.16
CA CYS A 32 16.33 0.18 4.03
C CYS A 32 17.20 1.27 4.66
N THR A 33 16.60 2.32 5.25
CA THR A 33 17.34 3.34 6.00
C THR A 33 18.03 2.70 7.19
N ASN A 34 19.34 2.96 7.32
CA ASN A 34 20.16 2.37 8.38
C ASN A 34 19.56 2.64 9.77
N GLY A 35 19.40 1.57 10.56
CA GLY A 35 18.84 1.62 11.92
C GLY A 35 17.31 1.81 12.01
N CYS A 36 16.54 1.79 10.91
CA CYS A 36 15.08 1.83 10.99
C CYS A 36 14.45 0.44 11.06
N ARG A 37 14.74 -0.44 10.09
CA ARG A 37 14.19 -1.81 9.95
C ARG A 37 12.66 -1.89 10.11
N HIS A 38 11.95 -0.82 9.75
CA HIS A 38 10.49 -0.79 9.81
C HIS A 38 9.92 -1.45 8.55
N ASP A 39 9.02 -2.42 8.77
CA ASP A 39 8.34 -3.15 7.71
C ASP A 39 6.82 -3.01 7.85
N GLY A 40 6.11 -2.98 6.72
CA GLY A 40 4.66 -2.85 6.73
C GLY A 40 4.00 -3.28 5.43
N ARG A 41 2.79 -3.84 5.52
CA ARG A 41 1.98 -4.17 4.35
C ARG A 41 1.37 -2.89 3.76
N LEU A 42 1.41 -2.73 2.44
CA LEU A 42 0.84 -1.56 1.76
C LEU A 42 -0.67 -1.69 1.55
N ASN A 43 -1.39 -0.60 1.81
CA ASN A 43 -2.81 -0.49 1.44
C ASN A 43 -2.94 -0.15 -0.05
N LEU A 44 -2.94 -1.17 -0.90
CA LEU A 44 -3.01 -0.99 -2.35
C LEU A 44 -4.33 -0.32 -2.80
N VAL A 45 -5.43 -0.54 -2.07
CA VAL A 45 -6.71 0.13 -2.32
C VAL A 45 -6.59 1.64 -2.11
N ARG A 46 -5.92 2.10 -1.05
CA ARG A 46 -5.67 3.53 -0.83
C ARG A 46 -4.75 4.13 -1.90
N ILE A 47 -3.74 3.38 -2.35
CA ILE A 47 -2.83 3.84 -3.41
C ILE A 47 -3.62 4.01 -4.72
N ALA A 48 -4.39 2.99 -5.12
CA ALA A 48 -5.23 3.07 -6.31
C ALA A 48 -6.26 4.21 -6.23
N LYS A 49 -6.87 4.48 -5.07
CA LYS A 49 -7.78 5.63 -4.89
C LYS A 49 -7.09 6.99 -5.06
N LYS A 50 -5.79 7.08 -4.80
CA LYS A 50 -5.01 8.32 -4.95
C LYS A 50 -4.37 8.46 -6.33
N SER A 51 -4.12 7.34 -7.02
CA SER A 51 -3.54 7.36 -8.36
C SER A 51 -4.58 7.78 -9.41
N PRO A 52 -4.23 8.66 -10.36
CA PRO A 52 -5.07 8.93 -11.53
C PRO A 52 -5.39 7.67 -12.36
N LEU A 53 -4.52 6.66 -12.32
CA LEU A 53 -4.69 5.40 -13.06
C LEU A 53 -5.55 4.38 -12.31
N GLY A 54 -5.93 4.65 -11.05
CA GLY A 54 -6.77 3.74 -10.29
C GLY A 54 -6.13 2.36 -10.09
N LEU A 55 -6.89 1.31 -10.41
CA LEU A 55 -6.41 -0.08 -10.41
C LEU A 55 -5.39 -0.38 -11.51
N GLY A 56 -5.30 0.47 -12.54
CA GLY A 56 -4.29 0.38 -13.60
C GLY A 56 -2.91 0.87 -13.17
N GLN A 57 -2.78 1.44 -11.97
CA GLN A 57 -1.51 1.87 -11.42
C GLN A 57 -0.50 0.70 -11.38
N GLY A 58 0.69 0.94 -11.92
CA GLY A 58 1.76 -0.04 -11.91
C GLY A 58 2.37 -0.26 -10.52
N THR A 59 3.04 -1.38 -10.37
CA THR A 59 3.54 -1.86 -9.07
C THR A 59 5.06 -1.81 -8.94
N LEU A 60 5.75 -1.17 -9.88
CA LEU A 60 7.19 -0.97 -9.79
C LEU A 60 7.52 0.04 -8.70
N ARG A 61 8.74 -0.06 -8.15
CA ARG A 61 9.20 0.80 -7.05
C ARG A 61 8.96 2.29 -7.34
N HIS A 62 9.35 2.77 -8.51
CA HIS A 62 9.23 4.19 -8.87
C HIS A 62 7.77 4.65 -9.02
N GLU A 63 6.84 3.74 -9.29
CA GLU A 63 5.41 4.04 -9.43
C GLU A 63 4.69 4.05 -8.07
N ILE A 64 5.13 3.21 -7.13
CA ILE A 64 4.55 3.12 -5.78
C ILE A 64 5.12 4.20 -4.86
N LEU A 65 6.44 4.46 -4.94
CA LEU A 65 7.17 5.32 -4.02
C LEU A 65 6.59 6.74 -3.81
N PRO A 66 5.95 7.38 -4.81
CA PRO A 66 5.28 8.68 -4.61
C PRO A 66 4.17 8.62 -3.55
N TYR A 67 3.50 7.48 -3.39
CA TYR A 67 2.30 7.35 -2.53
C TYR A 67 2.61 6.88 -1.11
N VAL A 68 3.84 6.42 -0.84
CA VAL A 68 4.22 5.76 0.42
C VAL A 68 5.46 6.39 1.04
N PHE A 69 5.61 6.29 2.35
CA PHE A 69 6.78 6.77 3.08
C PHE A 69 6.95 5.95 4.36
N CYS A 70 8.17 5.90 4.89
CA CYS A 70 8.41 5.33 6.21
C CYS A 70 8.01 6.33 7.31
N PRO A 71 7.01 6.05 8.17
CA PRO A 71 6.59 6.98 9.22
C PRO A 71 7.70 7.23 10.24
N VAL A 72 8.44 6.19 10.62
CA VAL A 72 9.54 6.26 11.60
C VAL A 72 10.68 7.15 11.10
N CYS A 73 11.08 6.98 9.83
CA CYS A 73 12.14 7.82 9.25
C CYS A 73 11.69 9.27 9.08
N ARG A 74 10.43 9.50 8.69
CA ARG A 74 9.87 10.84 8.56
C ARG A 74 9.84 11.58 9.88
N GLU A 75 9.38 10.92 10.95
CA GLU A 75 9.39 11.48 12.31
C GLU A 75 10.80 11.76 12.82
N ALA A 76 11.78 10.94 12.43
CA ALA A 76 13.19 11.10 12.77
C ALA A 76 13.96 12.10 11.86
N GLY A 77 13.30 12.74 10.88
CA GLY A 77 13.94 13.67 9.94
C GLY A 77 14.95 13.03 8.98
N ARG A 78 14.85 11.71 8.74
CA ARG A 78 15.71 10.95 7.82
C ARG A 78 15.03 10.79 6.46
N ASP A 79 15.78 10.30 5.48
CA ASP A 79 15.19 9.87 4.20
C ASP A 79 14.14 8.77 4.44
N ASP A 80 12.89 9.09 4.13
CA ASP A 80 11.70 8.28 4.32
C ASP A 80 11.28 7.54 3.03
N LYS A 81 12.04 7.72 1.94
CA LYS A 81 11.81 7.10 0.63
C LYS A 81 12.80 5.97 0.31
N ASN A 82 13.73 5.66 1.21
CA ASN A 82 14.57 4.48 1.08
C ASN A 82 13.80 3.20 1.46
N LEU A 83 12.84 2.84 0.59
CA LEU A 83 11.97 1.68 0.72
C LEU A 83 12.26 0.66 -0.40
N THR A 84 12.22 -0.61 -0.06
CA THR A 84 12.10 -1.72 -1.02
C THR A 84 10.75 -2.42 -0.85
N PHE A 85 10.31 -3.13 -1.89
CA PHE A 85 9.00 -3.75 -1.95
C PHE A 85 9.11 -5.22 -2.31
N THR A 86 8.36 -6.07 -1.62
CA THR A 86 8.31 -7.51 -1.84
C THR A 86 6.86 -7.91 -2.10
N LEU A 87 6.64 -8.68 -3.17
CA LEU A 87 5.35 -9.30 -3.42
C LEU A 87 5.17 -10.46 -2.44
N CYS A 88 4.11 -10.42 -1.64
CA CYS A 88 3.77 -11.49 -0.71
C CYS A 88 3.12 -12.65 -1.46
N THR A 89 3.33 -13.87 -0.97
CA THR A 89 2.57 -15.04 -1.43
C THR A 89 1.08 -14.79 -1.21
N PRO A 90 0.22 -15.25 -2.13
CA PRO A 90 -1.20 -15.05 -1.99
C PRO A 90 -1.66 -15.85 -0.78
N GLU A 91 -2.21 -15.16 0.22
CA GLU A 91 -2.89 -15.82 1.33
C GLU A 91 -4.35 -16.07 0.92
N ALA A 92 -5.02 -17.02 1.59
CA ALA A 92 -6.44 -17.30 1.35
C ALA A 92 -7.36 -16.07 1.51
N HIS A 93 -6.88 -15.02 2.19
CA HIS A 93 -7.55 -13.73 2.29
C HIS A 93 -6.52 -12.59 2.39
N CYS A 94 -6.81 -11.50 1.68
CA CYS A 94 -6.11 -10.22 1.86
C CYS A 94 -6.40 -9.70 3.27
N ARG A 95 -5.35 -9.38 4.04
CA ARG A 95 -5.51 -8.89 5.43
C ARG A 95 -5.70 -7.37 5.50
N TRP A 96 -5.87 -6.73 4.34
CA TRP A 96 -6.21 -5.31 4.22
C TRP A 96 -7.72 -5.10 4.00
N PRO A 97 -8.35 -4.13 4.71
CA PRO A 97 -7.81 -3.33 5.80
C PRO A 97 -7.84 -4.05 7.15
N LYS A 98 -6.81 -3.80 7.98
CA LYS A 98 -6.92 -4.05 9.42
C LYS A 98 -8.02 -3.16 9.98
N ALA A 99 -8.95 -3.72 10.75
CA ALA A 99 -9.88 -2.94 11.57
C ALA A 99 -9.16 -1.89 12.44
N GLU A 100 -7.90 -2.15 12.83
CA GLU A 100 -7.03 -1.21 13.52
C GLU A 100 -6.64 0.02 12.69
N HIS A 101 -6.37 -0.13 11.39
CA HIS A 101 -6.07 1.00 10.52
C HIS A 101 -7.30 1.89 10.34
N ASP A 102 -8.47 1.28 10.12
CA ASP A 102 -9.73 2.01 10.00
C ASP A 102 -10.12 2.70 11.32
N ARG A 103 -9.90 2.04 12.47
CA ARG A 103 -10.04 2.66 13.80
C ARG A 103 -9.07 3.83 14.00
N ASN A 104 -7.80 3.68 13.61
CA ASN A 104 -6.80 4.74 13.76
C ASN A 104 -7.06 5.93 12.82
N GLU A 105 -7.48 5.68 11.58
CA GLU A 105 -7.89 6.75 10.64
C GLU A 105 -9.19 7.42 11.11
N ALA A 106 -10.17 6.67 11.61
CA ALA A 106 -11.38 7.22 12.21
C ALA A 106 -11.06 8.10 13.44
N ALA A 107 -10.17 7.63 14.32
CA ALA A 107 -9.71 8.40 15.47
C ALA A 107 -8.88 9.64 15.08
N LYS A 108 -8.12 9.59 13.98
CA LYS A 108 -7.44 10.77 13.43
C LYS A 108 -8.44 11.79 12.87
N ARG A 109 -9.50 11.34 12.17
CA ARG A 109 -10.58 12.20 11.67
C ARG A 109 -11.37 12.86 12.80
N ALA A 110 -11.67 12.11 13.86
CA ALA A 110 -12.32 12.64 15.05
C ALA A 110 -11.48 13.73 15.76
N ARG A 111 -10.15 13.60 15.74
CA ARG A 111 -9.21 14.57 16.34
C ARG A 111 -8.88 15.78 15.46
N GLY A 112 -9.16 15.72 14.15
CA GLY A 112 -8.90 16.81 13.20
C GLY A 112 -10.10 17.73 12.94
N GLY A 113 -11.16 17.63 13.75
CA GLY A 113 -12.43 18.36 13.59
C GLY A 113 -12.65 19.49 14.60
N GLU A 114 -11.61 20.01 15.25
CA GLU A 114 -11.64 21.24 16.03
C GLU A 114 -10.67 22.25 15.39
N ASN A 115 -11.15 22.97 14.38
CA ASN A 115 -10.85 24.39 14.14
C ASN A 115 -11.84 24.98 13.13
#